data_AF-A0A943XSN0-F1
#
_entry.id   AF-A0A943XSN0-F1
#
_cell.length_a   1.000
_cell.length_b   1.000
_cell.length_c   1.000
_cell.angle_alpha   90.00
_cell.angle_beta   90.00
_cell.angle_gamma   90.00
#
_symmetry.space_group_name_H-M   'P 1'
#
loop_
_entity.id
_entity.type
_entity.pdbx_description
1 polymer ?
#
loop_
_entity_poly.entity_id
_entity_poly.type
_entity_poly.pdbx_seq_one_letter_code
_entity_poly.pdbx_strand_id
1 'polypeptide(L)'
;INTLLYQVPGGMLSNLISQLKNAGAEDKLIQVLEEVPRVRKDFGYPPLVTPTSQIVGTQAVMNVLAGERYKMVSKESKGLLRGEYGKLPGEVNEEVRKKCIGDAPLITCRPADNIEPELPKYREEIKDLMEQEEDILSYAMFPQVAPKYFEYRRAKLYGVDGSKLDSENHIHPV
;
A
#
# COMPACT_ATOMS: atom_id res chain seq x y z
N ILE A 1 12.34 0.60 23.67
CA ILE A 1 11.98 1.46 22.52
C ILE A 1 11.21 2.65 23.06
N ASN A 2 11.68 3.87 22.85
CA ASN A 2 11.03 5.07 23.42
C ASN A 2 9.86 5.52 22.52
N THR A 3 8.70 4.92 22.72
CA THR A 3 7.50 5.12 21.88
C THR A 3 7.06 6.58 21.79
N LEU A 4 7.23 7.35 22.87
CA LEU A 4 6.86 8.78 22.90
C LEU A 4 7.74 9.64 21.99
N LEU A 5 9.01 9.24 21.81
CA LEU A 5 9.98 9.92 20.97
C LEU A 5 9.79 9.60 19.49
N TYR A 6 9.63 8.31 19.15
CA TYR A 6 9.60 7.87 17.74
C TYR A 6 8.19 7.78 17.15
N GLN A 7 7.16 7.69 17.99
CA GLN A 7 5.74 7.64 17.61
C GLN A 7 5.40 6.58 16.56
N VAL A 8 6.15 5.47 16.55
CA VAL A 8 5.97 4.35 15.62
C VAL A 8 4.86 3.43 16.15
N PRO A 9 3.73 3.25 15.42
CA PRO A 9 2.69 2.29 15.79
C PRO A 9 3.24 0.85 15.85
N GLY A 10 2.68 0.00 16.71
CA GLY A 10 3.17 -1.38 16.91
C GLY A 10 3.27 -2.20 15.62
N GLY A 11 2.23 -2.17 14.78
CA GLY A 11 2.25 -2.88 13.49
C GLY A 11 3.29 -2.35 12.49
N MET A 12 3.58 -1.03 12.54
CA MET A 12 4.65 -0.44 11.74
C MET A 12 6.02 -0.88 12.27
N LEU A 13 6.23 -0.92 13.59
CA LEU A 13 7.47 -1.38 14.20
C LEU A 13 7.80 -2.82 13.80
N SER A 14 6.85 -3.75 13.89
CA SER A 14 7.05 -5.13 13.46
C SER A 14 7.42 -5.23 11.98
N ASN A 15 6.80 -4.41 11.13
CA ASN A 15 7.14 -4.37 9.70
C ASN A 15 8.56 -3.84 9.47
N LEU A 16 8.98 -2.76 10.14
CA LEU A 16 10.34 -2.22 10.04
C LEU A 16 11.39 -3.26 10.43
N ILE A 17 11.16 -3.98 11.53
CA ILE A 17 12.05 -5.06 11.99
C ILE A 17 12.14 -6.15 10.92
N SER A 18 11.01 -6.57 10.35
CA SER A 18 11.02 -7.57 9.28
C SER A 18 11.75 -7.09 8.02
N GLN A 19 11.60 -5.81 7.64
CA GLN A 19 12.31 -5.23 6.49
C GLN A 19 13.82 -5.22 6.73
N LEU A 20 14.28 -4.80 7.90
CA LEU A 20 15.70 -4.79 8.26
C LEU A 20 16.29 -6.21 8.34
N LYS A 21 15.54 -7.16 8.90
CA LYS A 21 15.92 -8.57 8.93
C LYS A 21 16.12 -9.15 7.54
N ASN A 22 15.17 -8.91 6.63
CA ASN A 22 15.26 -9.37 5.24
C ASN A 22 16.44 -8.72 4.50
N ALA A 23 16.85 -7.51 4.90
CA ALA A 23 18.02 -6.81 4.37
C ALA A 23 19.34 -7.16 5.10
N GLY A 24 19.31 -8.02 6.13
CA GLY A 24 20.49 -8.35 6.94
C GLY A 24 21.05 -7.16 7.73
N ALA A 25 20.22 -6.16 8.05
CA ALA A 25 20.61 -4.88 8.64
C ALA A 25 19.88 -4.59 9.96
N GLU A 26 19.64 -5.62 10.77
CA GLU A 26 18.92 -5.53 12.04
C GLU A 26 19.59 -4.54 13.03
N ASP A 27 20.92 -4.40 12.93
CA ASP A 27 21.75 -3.47 13.71
C ASP A 27 21.39 -1.99 13.45
N LYS A 28 20.76 -1.69 12.31
CA LYS A 28 20.37 -0.31 11.93
C LYS A 28 19.02 0.14 12.49
N LEU A 29 18.34 -0.67 13.31
CA LEU A 29 17.01 -0.35 13.83
C LEU A 29 16.96 1.02 14.52
N ILE A 30 17.96 1.37 15.33
CA ILE A 30 18.00 2.66 16.03
C ILE A 30 18.10 3.83 15.04
N GLN A 31 18.94 3.70 14.00
CA GLN A 31 19.07 4.72 12.95
C GLN A 31 17.75 4.91 12.19
N VAL A 32 17.02 3.82 11.92
CA VAL A 32 15.69 3.90 11.29
C VAL A 32 14.69 4.63 12.19
N LEU A 33 14.65 4.30 13.48
CA LEU A 33 13.76 4.96 14.43
C LEU A 33 14.04 6.47 14.54
N GLU A 34 15.31 6.87 14.49
CA GLU A 34 15.71 8.29 14.45
C GLU A 34 15.39 9.00 13.14
N GLU A 35 15.38 8.26 12.01
CA GLU A 35 15.07 8.80 10.70
C GLU A 35 13.55 8.99 10.47
N VAL A 36 12.70 8.15 11.07
CA VAL A 36 11.23 8.27 10.98
C VAL A 36 10.69 9.68 11.28
N PRO A 37 11.03 10.35 12.41
CA PRO A 37 10.53 11.70 12.68
C PRO A 37 11.06 12.74 11.68
N ARG A 38 12.25 12.53 11.10
CA ARG A 38 12.81 13.42 10.08
C ARG A 38 12.05 13.30 8.76
N VAL A 39 11.80 12.06 8.31
CA VAL A 39 10.96 11.80 7.13
C VAL A 39 9.56 12.35 7.32
N ARG A 40 8.96 12.12 8.50
CA ARG A 40 7.64 12.65 8.83
C ARG A 40 7.60 14.18 8.74
N LYS A 41 8.62 14.87 9.26
CA LYS A 41 8.74 16.32 9.16
C LYS A 41 8.82 16.76 7.69
N ASP A 42 9.71 16.14 6.92
CA ASP A 42 9.88 16.50 5.50
C ASP A 42 8.61 16.26 4.68
N PHE A 43 7.78 15.30 5.09
CA PHE A 43 6.50 14.98 4.46
C PHE A 43 5.33 15.84 4.98
N GLY A 44 5.57 16.92 5.72
CA GLY A 44 4.49 17.79 6.23
C GLY A 44 3.67 17.18 7.37
N TYR A 45 4.32 16.40 8.22
CA TYR A 45 3.77 15.82 9.45
C TYR A 45 2.49 14.99 9.26
N PRO A 46 2.42 14.04 8.31
CA PRO A 46 1.26 13.16 8.21
C PRO A 46 1.01 12.43 9.54
N PRO A 47 -0.25 12.15 9.89
CA PRO A 47 -0.56 11.28 11.03
C PRO A 47 0.05 9.89 10.79
N LEU A 48 0.62 9.26 11.82
CA LEU A 48 1.21 7.93 11.67
C LEU A 48 0.16 6.85 11.92
N VAL A 49 -0.74 6.69 10.96
CA VAL A 49 -1.77 5.64 10.88
C VAL A 49 -1.75 5.04 9.47
N THR A 50 -2.35 3.88 9.25
CA THR A 50 -2.42 3.32 7.88
C THR A 50 -3.17 4.28 6.95
N PRO A 51 -2.65 4.56 5.73
CA PRO A 51 -1.42 4.00 5.14
C PRO A 51 -0.13 4.79 5.44
N THR A 52 -0.23 6.04 5.89
CA THR A 52 0.89 6.98 6.03
C THR A 52 1.99 6.54 7.01
N SER A 53 1.67 5.76 8.05
CA SER A 53 2.66 5.16 8.94
C SER A 53 3.66 4.29 8.17
N GLN A 54 3.17 3.39 7.31
CA GLN A 54 4.01 2.53 6.51
C GLN A 54 4.82 3.31 5.48
N ILE A 55 4.23 4.33 4.85
CA ILE A 55 4.90 5.18 3.86
C ILE A 55 6.13 5.88 4.49
N VAL A 56 5.94 6.52 5.65
CA VAL A 56 7.03 7.20 6.36
C VAL A 56 8.08 6.19 6.84
N GLY A 57 7.65 5.05 7.35
CA GLY A 57 8.53 4.02 7.89
C GLY A 57 9.42 3.37 6.84
N THR A 58 8.82 2.92 5.75
CA THR A 58 9.56 2.32 4.64
C THR A 58 10.52 3.34 4.01
N GLN A 59 10.12 4.60 3.86
CA GLN A 59 11.05 5.62 3.38
C GLN A 59 12.24 5.85 4.35
N ALA A 60 12.01 5.80 5.67
CA ALA A 60 13.10 5.88 6.65
C ALA A 60 14.07 4.69 6.53
N VAL A 61 13.55 3.47 6.34
CA VAL A 61 14.38 2.28 6.07
C VAL A 61 15.19 2.48 4.79
N MET A 62 14.56 2.94 3.71
CA MET A 62 15.25 3.18 2.43
C MET A 62 16.37 4.22 2.59
N ASN A 63 16.15 5.31 3.32
CA ASN A 63 17.16 6.34 3.58
C ASN A 63 18.38 5.76 4.32
N VAL A 64 18.14 4.97 5.38
CA VAL A 64 19.20 4.37 6.21
C VAL A 64 19.97 3.28 5.47
N LEU A 65 19.29 2.43 4.70
CA LEU A 65 19.94 1.38 3.92
C LEU A 65 20.74 1.96 2.74
N ALA A 66 20.22 2.99 2.09
CA ALA A 66 20.90 3.64 0.97
C ALA A 66 22.11 4.51 1.40
N GLY A 67 22.19 4.89 2.68
CA GLY A 67 23.19 5.82 3.20
C GLY A 67 23.00 7.27 2.75
N GLU A 68 21.93 7.57 2.02
CA GLU A 68 21.61 8.89 1.49
C GLU A 68 20.09 9.08 1.48
N ARG A 69 19.61 10.20 2.04
CA ARG A 69 18.18 10.50 2.13
C ARG A 69 17.57 10.69 0.73
N TYR A 70 16.46 10.01 0.48
CA TYR A 70 15.67 10.09 -0.75
C TYR A 70 16.45 9.73 -2.03
N LYS A 71 17.51 8.92 -1.93
CA LYS A 71 18.19 8.32 -3.09
C LYS A 71 17.27 7.33 -3.81
N MET A 72 16.49 6.58 -3.04
CA MET A 72 15.40 5.74 -3.52
C MET A 72 14.11 6.20 -2.85
N VAL A 73 13.04 6.29 -3.64
CA VAL A 73 11.74 6.79 -3.17
C VAL A 73 10.65 5.89 -3.72
N SER A 74 9.79 5.37 -2.84
CA SER A 74 8.70 4.48 -3.24
C SER A 74 7.59 5.23 -3.98
N LYS A 75 6.73 4.48 -4.69
CA LYS A 75 5.56 5.06 -5.36
C LYS A 75 4.63 5.74 -4.34
N GLU A 76 4.44 5.14 -3.18
CA GLU A 76 3.58 5.65 -2.12
C GLU A 76 4.13 6.94 -1.51
N SER A 77 5.44 7.04 -1.30
CA SER A 77 6.07 8.29 -0.85
C SER A 77 5.92 9.41 -1.88
N LYS A 78 6.08 9.10 -3.17
CA LYS A 78 5.80 10.05 -4.25
C LYS A 78 4.33 10.47 -4.26
N GLY A 79 3.40 9.51 -4.15
CA GLY A 79 1.97 9.78 -4.10
C GLY A 79 1.57 10.68 -2.93
N LEU A 80 2.14 10.44 -1.74
CA LEU A 80 1.94 11.29 -0.56
C LEU A 80 2.41 12.72 -0.80
N LEU A 81 3.61 12.89 -1.36
CA LEU A 81 4.16 14.21 -1.68
C LEU A 81 3.41 14.95 -2.79
N ARG A 82 2.75 14.20 -3.70
CA ARG A 82 1.86 14.72 -4.74
C ARG A 82 0.45 15.06 -4.25
N GLY A 83 0.04 14.57 -3.08
CA GLY A 83 -1.31 14.79 -2.54
C GLY A 83 -2.32 13.67 -2.85
N GLU A 84 -1.89 12.51 -3.35
CA GLU A 84 -2.76 11.35 -3.64
C GLU A 84 -3.46 10.80 -2.39
N TYR A 85 -2.90 11.06 -1.20
CA TYR A 85 -3.46 10.66 0.10
C TYR A 85 -4.17 11.82 0.82
N GLY A 86 -4.45 12.91 0.10
CA GLY A 86 -5.11 14.10 0.62
C GLY A 86 -4.14 15.16 1.13
N LYS A 87 -4.72 16.19 1.76
CA LYS A 87 -3.98 17.36 2.24
C LYS A 87 -3.17 17.03 3.50
N LEU A 88 -1.88 17.32 3.45
CA LEU A 88 -0.97 17.18 4.59
C LEU A 88 -1.21 18.33 5.61
N PRO A 89 -1.11 18.06 6.92
CA PRO A 89 -1.45 19.04 7.95
C PRO A 89 -0.38 20.11 8.14
N GLY A 90 0.89 19.80 7.85
CA GLY A 90 2.02 20.72 7.96
C GLY A 90 2.63 21.06 6.60
N GLU A 91 3.62 21.96 6.64
CA GLU A 91 4.39 22.35 5.47
C GLU A 91 5.30 21.20 5.00
N VAL A 92 5.24 20.90 3.71
CA VAL A 92 6.11 19.91 3.08
C VAL A 92 7.45 20.55 2.77
N ASN A 93 8.54 19.80 2.97
CA ASN A 93 9.85 20.23 2.53
C ASN A 93 9.91 20.24 0.99
N GLU A 94 9.92 21.43 0.39
CA GLU A 94 9.87 21.59 -1.08
C GLU A 94 11.12 21.06 -1.79
N GLU A 95 12.29 21.07 -1.15
CA GLU A 95 13.50 20.46 -1.72
C GLU A 95 13.33 18.93 -1.81
N VAL A 96 12.80 18.32 -0.76
CA VAL A 96 12.50 16.87 -0.73
C VAL A 96 11.39 16.54 -1.72
N ARG A 97 10.32 17.34 -1.77
CA ARG A 97 9.24 17.15 -2.74
C ARG A 97 9.81 17.19 -4.16
N LYS A 98 10.57 18.23 -4.52
CA LYS A 98 11.19 18.34 -5.85
C LYS A 98 12.13 17.19 -6.15
N LYS A 99 12.95 16.72 -5.19
CA LYS A 99 13.81 15.54 -5.36
C LYS A 99 13.01 14.27 -5.64
N CYS A 100 11.87 14.09 -4.97
CA CYS A 100 11.06 12.88 -5.06
C CYS A 100 10.17 12.83 -6.31
N ILE A 101 9.56 13.96 -6.69
CA ILE A 101 8.48 14.00 -7.70
C ILE A 101 8.79 14.93 -8.88
N GLY A 102 9.91 15.65 -8.86
CA GLY A 102 10.28 16.60 -9.91
C GLY A 102 9.22 17.70 -10.06
N ASP A 103 8.83 17.96 -11.30
CA ASP A 103 7.79 18.94 -11.65
C ASP A 103 6.40 18.29 -11.86
N ALA A 104 6.18 17.09 -11.30
CA ALA A 104 4.89 16.43 -11.38
C ALA A 104 3.79 17.30 -10.75
N PRO A 105 2.59 17.38 -11.37
CA PRO A 105 1.52 18.22 -10.85
C PRO A 105 1.05 17.71 -9.48
N LEU A 106 0.73 18.67 -8.61
CA LEU A 106 0.19 18.43 -7.28
C LEU A 106 -1.34 18.31 -7.33
N ILE A 107 -1.87 17.37 -6.55
CA ILE A 107 -3.29 17.21 -6.29
C ILE A 107 -3.66 18.09 -5.10
N THR A 108 -4.45 19.12 -5.34
CA THR A 108 -4.90 20.09 -4.32
C THR A 108 -6.38 19.96 -3.96
N CYS A 109 -7.16 19.18 -4.74
CA CYS A 109 -8.54 18.81 -4.46
C CYS A 109 -8.61 17.52 -3.62
N ARG A 110 -9.82 17.03 -3.34
CA ARG A 110 -9.99 15.69 -2.76
C ARG A 110 -9.62 14.68 -3.85
N PRO A 111 -8.67 13.74 -3.62
CA PRO A 111 -8.20 12.83 -4.67
C PRO A 111 -9.31 12.02 -5.35
N ALA A 112 -10.36 11.67 -4.59
CA ALA A 112 -11.52 10.95 -5.11
C ALA A 112 -12.35 11.75 -6.14
N ASP A 113 -12.20 13.08 -6.20
CA ASP A 113 -12.89 13.90 -7.22
C ASP A 113 -12.31 13.70 -8.62
N ASN A 114 -11.09 13.12 -8.73
CA ASN A 114 -10.43 12.81 -10.00
C ASN A 114 -10.67 11.36 -10.45
N ILE A 115 -11.52 10.59 -9.75
CA ILE A 115 -11.82 9.19 -10.05
C ILE A 115 -13.23 9.12 -10.64
N GLU A 116 -13.36 8.53 -11.82
CA GLU A 116 -14.66 8.33 -12.48
C GLU A 116 -15.47 7.20 -11.81
N PRO A 117 -16.80 7.14 -11.95
CA PRO A 117 -17.59 6.03 -11.44
C PRO A 117 -17.22 4.69 -12.11
N GLU A 118 -16.64 3.75 -11.35
CA GLU A 118 -16.11 2.49 -11.92
C GLU A 118 -17.00 1.25 -11.68
N LEU A 119 -18.03 1.33 -10.84
CA LEU A 119 -18.87 0.18 -10.49
C LEU A 119 -19.47 -0.58 -11.70
N PRO A 120 -20.02 0.10 -12.74
CA PRO A 120 -20.55 -0.58 -13.91
C PRO A 120 -19.50 -1.39 -14.67
N LYS A 121 -18.27 -0.86 -14.76
CA LYS A 121 -17.13 -1.54 -15.39
C LYS A 121 -16.81 -2.84 -14.65
N TYR A 122 -16.67 -2.79 -13.33
CA TYR A 122 -16.35 -3.98 -12.53
C TYR A 122 -17.44 -5.04 -12.62
N ARG A 123 -18.73 -4.65 -12.62
CA ARG A 123 -19.85 -5.58 -12.81
C ARG A 123 -19.71 -6.38 -14.11
N GLU A 124 -19.40 -5.69 -15.22
CA GLU A 124 -19.26 -6.33 -16.51
C GLU A 124 -18.05 -7.28 -16.56
N GLU A 125 -16.92 -6.88 -15.96
CA GLU A 125 -15.68 -7.67 -15.91
C GLU A 125 -15.85 -9.01 -15.17
N ILE A 126 -16.71 -9.07 -14.13
CA ILE A 126 -16.90 -10.27 -13.30
C ILE A 126 -18.24 -10.96 -13.46
N LYS A 127 -19.07 -10.58 -14.44
CA LYS A 127 -20.46 -11.05 -14.57
C LYS A 127 -20.61 -12.58 -14.52
N ASP A 128 -19.62 -13.33 -15.04
CA ASP A 128 -19.63 -14.80 -15.09
C ASP A 128 -19.09 -15.47 -13.80
N LEU A 129 -18.47 -14.68 -12.93
CA LEU A 129 -17.91 -15.10 -11.64
C LEU A 129 -18.79 -14.66 -10.45
N MET A 130 -19.64 -13.66 -10.67
CA MET A 130 -20.49 -13.04 -9.65
C MET A 130 -21.60 -14.00 -9.19
N GLU A 131 -21.77 -14.15 -7.88
CA GLU A 131 -22.93 -14.86 -7.29
C GLU A 131 -23.82 -13.91 -6.47
N GLN A 132 -23.26 -12.79 -6.01
CA GLN A 132 -23.94 -11.74 -5.25
C GLN A 132 -23.37 -10.35 -5.57
N GLU A 133 -24.13 -9.32 -5.27
CA GLU A 133 -23.79 -7.93 -5.59
C GLU A 133 -22.49 -7.47 -4.91
N GLU A 134 -22.23 -7.95 -3.70
CA GLU A 134 -21.03 -7.67 -2.90
C GLU A 134 -19.74 -8.20 -3.52
N ASP A 135 -19.82 -9.11 -4.49
CA ASP A 135 -18.65 -9.59 -5.23
C ASP A 135 -18.07 -8.48 -6.11
N ILE A 136 -18.91 -7.56 -6.60
CA ILE A 136 -18.45 -6.38 -7.36
C ILE A 136 -17.56 -5.53 -6.46
N LEU A 137 -17.95 -5.31 -5.21
CA LEU A 137 -17.16 -4.56 -4.23
C LEU A 137 -15.87 -5.30 -3.86
N SER A 138 -15.95 -6.62 -3.67
CA SER A 138 -14.79 -7.45 -3.37
C SER A 138 -13.76 -7.39 -4.51
N TYR A 139 -14.22 -7.45 -5.75
CA TYR A 139 -13.37 -7.33 -6.94
C TYR A 139 -12.82 -5.90 -7.10
N ALA A 140 -13.64 -4.88 -6.91
CA ALA A 140 -13.21 -3.48 -6.98
C ALA A 140 -12.09 -3.17 -5.97
N MET A 141 -12.19 -3.70 -4.75
CA MET A 141 -11.20 -3.50 -3.70
C MET A 141 -9.96 -4.38 -3.85
N PHE A 142 -10.12 -5.62 -4.35
CA PHE A 142 -9.06 -6.63 -4.42
C PHE A 142 -9.08 -7.41 -5.74
N PRO A 143 -8.85 -6.78 -6.91
CA PRO A 143 -9.05 -7.41 -8.21
C PRO A 143 -8.14 -8.62 -8.46
N GLN A 144 -6.99 -8.68 -7.78
CA GLN A 144 -6.02 -9.79 -7.90
C GLN A 144 -6.30 -10.96 -6.93
N VAL A 145 -7.07 -10.72 -5.86
CA VAL A 145 -7.35 -11.72 -4.81
C VAL A 145 -8.76 -12.28 -4.95
N ALA A 146 -9.72 -11.42 -5.30
CA ALA A 146 -11.14 -11.75 -5.34
C ALA A 146 -11.47 -12.90 -6.32
N PRO A 147 -10.91 -12.98 -7.56
CA PRO A 147 -11.24 -14.06 -8.49
C PRO A 147 -10.94 -15.46 -7.91
N LYS A 148 -9.76 -15.63 -7.30
CA LYS A 148 -9.38 -16.89 -6.64
C LYS A 148 -10.31 -17.24 -5.48
N TYR A 149 -10.79 -16.23 -4.75
CA TYR A 149 -11.76 -16.44 -3.69
C TYR A 149 -13.13 -16.86 -4.24
N PHE A 150 -13.58 -16.27 -5.35
CA PHE A 150 -14.83 -16.64 -6.00
C PHE A 150 -14.78 -18.08 -6.51
N GLU A 151 -13.68 -18.49 -7.15
CA GLU A 151 -13.43 -19.87 -7.56
C GLU A 151 -13.47 -20.84 -6.36
N TYR A 152 -12.77 -20.50 -5.28
CA TYR A 152 -12.77 -21.30 -4.05
C TYR A 152 -14.19 -21.44 -3.45
N ARG A 153 -14.97 -20.36 -3.43
CA ARG A 153 -16.35 -20.37 -2.92
C ARG A 153 -17.26 -21.25 -3.79
N ARG A 154 -17.17 -21.14 -5.12
CA ARG A 154 -17.91 -21.98 -6.08
C ARG A 154 -17.54 -23.45 -5.91
N ALA A 155 -16.25 -23.76 -5.87
CA ALA A 155 -15.75 -25.12 -5.65
C ALA A 155 -16.37 -25.76 -4.40
N LYS A 156 -16.39 -25.01 -3.28
CA LYS A 156 -16.99 -25.47 -2.02
C LYS A 156 -18.52 -25.66 -2.11
N LEU A 157 -19.22 -24.78 -2.83
CA LEU A 157 -20.68 -24.85 -2.97
C LEU A 157 -21.14 -26.03 -3.82
N TYR A 158 -20.45 -26.28 -4.94
CA TYR A 158 -20.82 -27.30 -5.91
C TYR A 158 -20.10 -28.64 -5.69
N GLY A 159 -19.29 -28.76 -4.64
CA GLY A 159 -18.54 -29.99 -4.33
C GLY A 159 -17.41 -30.31 -5.33
N VAL A 160 -17.02 -29.34 -6.16
CA VAL A 160 -15.96 -29.52 -7.16
C VAL A 160 -14.61 -29.34 -6.47
N ASP A 161 -13.74 -30.35 -6.53
CA ASP A 161 -12.38 -30.25 -6.02
C ASP A 161 -11.55 -29.36 -6.96
N GLY A 162 -11.52 -28.04 -6.67
CA GLY A 162 -10.77 -27.05 -7.44
C GLY A 162 -9.26 -27.31 -7.54
N SER A 163 -8.70 -28.21 -6.71
CA SER A 163 -7.30 -28.62 -6.79
C SER A 163 -7.02 -29.61 -7.94
N LYS A 164 -8.08 -30.18 -8.55
CA LYS A 164 -8.01 -31.14 -9.66
C LYS A 164 -8.68 -30.63 -10.94
N LEU A 165 -9.04 -29.34 -10.97
CA LEU A 165 -9.67 -28.72 -12.12
C LEU A 165 -8.66 -28.63 -13.28
N ASP A 166 -8.87 -29.42 -14.33
CA ASP A 166 -8.14 -29.26 -15.58
C ASP A 166 -8.90 -28.28 -16.48
N SER A 167 -8.48 -27.02 -16.42
CA SER A 167 -9.09 -25.92 -17.17
C SER A 167 -8.76 -25.94 -18.66
N GLU A 168 -7.66 -26.58 -19.07
CA GLU A 168 -7.29 -26.74 -20.49
C GLU A 168 -8.13 -27.83 -21.16
N ASN A 169 -8.46 -28.91 -20.45
CA ASN A 169 -9.21 -30.04 -21.01
C ASN A 169 -10.71 -30.03 -20.65
N HIS A 170 -11.20 -28.99 -19.97
CA HIS A 170 -12.60 -28.87 -19.48
C HIS A 170 -13.06 -30.06 -18.63
N ILE A 171 -12.15 -30.68 -17.89
CA ILE A 171 -12.49 -31.83 -17.03
C ILE A 171 -12.77 -31.31 -15.62
N HIS A 172 -14.03 -31.48 -15.20
CA HIS A 172 -14.48 -31.20 -13.84
C HIS A 172 -14.54 -32.52 -13.07
N PRO A 173 -13.65 -32.73 -12.07
CA PRO A 173 -13.79 -33.86 -11.16
C PRO A 173 -14.98 -33.62 -10.24
N VAL A 174 -15.94 -34.54 -10.30
CA VAL A 174 -17.05 -34.68 -9.35
C VAL A 174 -16.57 -35.41 -8.11
#